data_AF-A0A929J0C7-F1
#
_entry.id   AF-A0A929J0C7-F1
#
_cell.length_a   1.000
_cell.length_b   1.000
_cell.length_c   1.000
_cell.angle_alpha   90.00
_cell.angle_beta   90.00
_cell.angle_gamma   90.00
#
_symmetry.space_group_name_H-M   'P 1'
#
loop_
_entity.id
_entity.type
_entity.pdbx_description
1 polymer ?
#
loop_
_entity_poly.entity_id
_entity_poly.type
_entity_poly.pdbx_seq_one_letter_code
_entity_poly.pdbx_strand_id
1 'polypeptide(L)'
;GYLAILVFSLYISSDKVTTLYSSPFILWLTCPILLYWITRIWFLANREQMLDDPVQFALTDKISWLVVICSAILISLATII
;
A
#
# COMPACT_ATOMS: atom_id res chain seq x y z
N GLY A 1 8.47 -1.93 -7.12
CA GLY A 1 7.98 -2.00 -5.73
C GLY A 1 8.29 -0.72 -4.98
N TYR A 2 9.45 -0.65 -4.32
CA TYR A 2 9.85 0.48 -3.46
C TYR A 2 9.85 1.85 -4.16
N LEU A 3 10.25 1.94 -5.43
CA LEU A 3 10.17 3.19 -6.20
C LEU A 3 8.72 3.69 -6.39
N ALA A 4 7.74 2.80 -6.48
CA ALA A 4 6.34 3.22 -6.58
C ALA A 4 5.84 3.85 -5.27
N ILE A 5 6.31 3.35 -4.12
CA ILE A 5 6.03 3.95 -2.80
C ILE A 5 6.73 5.31 -2.67
N LEU A 6 7.97 5.43 -3.16
CA LEU A 6 8.68 6.71 -3.19
C LEU A 6 7.92 7.76 -4.02
N VAL A 7 7.48 7.38 -5.24
CA VAL A 7 6.68 8.25 -6.11
C VAL A 7 5.35 8.62 -5.43
N PHE A 8 4.70 7.68 -4.75
CA PHE A 8 3.48 7.93 -3.99
C PHE A 8 3.70 8.88 -2.80
N SER A 9 4.80 8.75 -2.06
CA SER A 9 5.18 9.64 -0.97
C SER A 9 5.47 11.07 -1.46
N LEU A 10 6.16 11.19 -2.60
CA LEU A 10 6.38 12.46 -3.29
C LEU A 10 5.07 13.10 -3.76
N TYR A 11 4.13 12.29 -4.25
CA TYR A 11 2.80 12.74 -4.63
C TYR A 11 2.02 13.31 -3.44
N ILE A 12 2.00 12.59 -2.30
CA ILE A 12 1.35 13.06 -1.06
C ILE A 12 1.97 14.36 -0.54
N SER A 13 3.28 14.52 -0.71
CA SER A 13 4.01 15.71 -0.27
C SER A 13 3.82 16.93 -1.19
N SER A 14 3.06 16.81 -2.28
CA SER A 14 2.77 17.93 -3.17
C SER A 14 1.62 18.80 -2.65
N ASP A 15 1.72 20.12 -2.84
CA ASP A 15 0.70 21.11 -2.45
C ASP A 15 -0.70 20.87 -3.05
N LYS A 16 -0.79 20.05 -4.10
CA LYS A 16 -2.07 19.63 -4.70
C LYS A 16 -2.85 18.65 -3.83
N VAL A 17 -2.17 17.87 -2.98
CA VAL A 17 -2.83 16.87 -2.11
C VAL A 17 -3.24 17.51 -0.78
N THR A 18 -2.46 18.45 -0.25
CA THR A 18 -2.83 19.26 0.93
C THR A 18 -4.04 20.16 0.71
N THR A 19 -4.35 20.50 -0.54
CA THR A 19 -5.54 21.29 -0.91
C THR A 19 -6.77 20.43 -1.22
N LEU A 20 -6.58 19.15 -1.57
CA LEU A 20 -7.65 18.21 -1.94
C LEU A 20 -8.06 17.29 -0.78
N TYR A 21 -7.19 17.07 0.20
CA TYR A 21 -7.41 16.20 1.37
C TYR A 21 -7.13 16.98 2.66
N SER A 22 -8.08 17.01 3.60
CA SER A 22 -7.93 17.81 4.83
C SER A 22 -6.88 17.24 5.80
N SER A 23 -6.52 15.95 5.67
CA SER A 23 -5.52 15.30 6.53
C SER A 23 -4.56 14.41 5.74
N PRO A 24 -3.46 14.97 5.18
CA PRO A 24 -2.44 14.21 4.44
C PRO A 24 -1.69 13.18 5.32
N PHE A 25 -1.77 13.31 6.65
CA PHE A 25 -1.14 12.40 7.60
C PHE A 25 -1.66 10.96 7.48
N ILE A 26 -2.93 10.79 7.10
CA ILE A 26 -3.57 9.47 6.95
C ILE A 26 -3.02 8.74 5.71
N LEU A 27 -2.73 9.46 4.63
CA LEU A 27 -2.12 8.87 3.43
C LEU A 27 -0.67 8.41 3.69
N TRP A 28 0.02 9.06 4.62
CA TRP A 28 1.39 8.66 5.00
C TRP A 28 1.43 7.26 5.62
N LEU A 29 0.36 6.84 6.32
CA LEU A 29 0.21 5.47 6.86
C LEU A 29 0.07 4.39 5.78
N THR A 30 -0.33 4.75 4.55
CA THR A 30 -0.36 3.82 3.42
C THR A 30 1.07 3.44 2.95
N CYS A 31 2.06 4.33 3.08
CA CYS A 31 3.45 4.02 2.74
C CYS A 31 4.05 2.83 3.53
N PRO A 32 4.04 2.81 4.88
CA PRO A 32 4.58 1.68 5.65
C PRO A 32 3.77 0.39 5.43
N ILE A 33 2.46 0.48 5.18
CA ILE A 33 1.62 -0.67 4.83
C ILE A 33 2.09 -1.30 3.51
N LEU A 34 2.27 -0.49 2.46
CA LEU A 34 2.76 -0.98 1.17
C LEU A 34 4.20 -1.50 1.24
N LEU A 35 5.06 -0.84 2.04
CA LEU A 35 6.43 -1.31 2.31
C LEU A 35 6.44 -2.69 2.95
N TYR A 36 5.63 -2.89 3.98
CA TYR A 36 5.48 -4.19 4.65
C TYR A 36 5.01 -5.25 3.65
N TRP A 37 3.99 -4.93 2.85
CA TRP A 37 3.44 -5.87 1.87
C TRP A 37 4.49 -6.29 0.82
N ILE A 38 5.24 -5.34 0.26
CA ILE A 38 6.32 -5.63 -0.70
C ILE A 38 7.42 -6.47 -0.06
N THR A 39 7.84 -6.14 1.17
CA THR A 39 8.90 -6.86 1.88
C THR A 39 8.46 -8.29 2.21
N ARG A 40 7.19 -8.50 2.57
CA ARG A 40 6.61 -9.82 2.81
C ARG A 40 6.59 -10.66 1.53
N ILE A 41 6.19 -10.08 0.39
CA ILE A 41 6.21 -10.76 -0.92
C ILE A 41 7.64 -11.19 -1.26
N TRP A 42 8.63 -10.30 -1.08
CA TRP A 42 10.04 -10.61 -1.30
C TRP A 42 10.53 -11.78 -0.43
N PHE A 43 10.15 -11.82 0.84
CA PHE A 43 10.54 -12.90 1.76
C PHE A 43 9.91 -14.25 1.37
N LEU A 44 8.67 -14.26 0.89
CA LEU A 44 8.00 -15.47 0.41
C LEU A 44 8.57 -15.96 -0.93
N ALA A 45 8.81 -15.05 -1.87
CA ALA A 45 9.43 -15.35 -3.15
C ALA A 45 10.83 -15.96 -2.96
N ASN A 46 11.62 -15.41 -2.04
CA ASN A 46 12.97 -15.90 -1.74
C ASN A 46 12.99 -17.26 -1.04
N ARG A 47 11.86 -17.73 -0.47
CA ARG A 47 11.75 -19.06 0.13
C ARG A 47 11.33 -20.14 -0.86
N GLU A 48 11.24 -19.83 -2.16
CA GLU A 48 10.75 -20.72 -3.23
C GLU A 48 9.35 -21.32 -2.95
N GLN A 49 8.63 -20.79 -1.96
CA GLN A 49 7.26 -21.18 -1.64
C GLN A 49 6.22 -20.54 -2.57
N MET A 50 6.70 -19.72 -3.50
CA MET A 50 5.90 -19.03 -4.49
C MET A 50 6.01 -19.81 -5.82
N LEU A 51 5.47 -21.03 -5.81
CA LEU A 51 5.37 -21.91 -6.99
C LEU A 51 4.14 -21.59 -7.85
N ASP A 52 3.11 -20.94 -7.26
CA ASP A 52 1.89 -20.52 -7.96
C ASP A 52 1.90 -19.02 -8.23
N ASP A 53 1.31 -18.62 -9.35
CA ASP A 53 1.42 -17.30 -9.97
C ASP A 53 1.36 -16.13 -8.99
N PRO A 54 2.23 -15.10 -9.12
CA PRO A 54 2.28 -13.96 -8.22
C PRO A 54 0.97 -13.17 -8.10
N VAL A 55 0.14 -13.21 -9.14
CA VAL A 55 -1.19 -12.59 -9.15
C VAL A 55 -2.20 -13.44 -8.38
N GLN A 56 -2.13 -14.76 -8.49
CA GLN A 56 -3.01 -15.68 -7.77
C GLN A 56 -2.70 -15.64 -6.26
N PHE A 57 -1.42 -15.54 -5.91
CA PHE A 57 -0.99 -15.30 -4.53
C PHE A 57 -1.54 -13.96 -3.97
N ALA A 58 -1.53 -12.89 -4.78
CA ALA A 58 -2.10 -11.60 -4.38
C ALA A 58 -3.62 -11.68 -4.15
N LEU A 59 -4.32 -12.55 -4.87
CA LEU A 59 -5.77 -12.74 -4.78
C LEU A 59 -6.20 -13.74 -3.68
N THR A 60 -5.35 -14.71 -3.33
CA THR A 60 -5.65 -15.76 -2.35
C THR A 60 -5.17 -15.42 -0.93
N ASP A 61 -4.12 -14.60 -0.78
CA ASP A 61 -3.56 -14.32 0.54
C ASP A 61 -4.43 -13.34 1.35
N LYS A 62 -4.88 -13.80 2.53
CA LYS A 62 -5.69 -13.02 3.48
C LYS A 62 -5.03 -11.71 3.91
N ILE A 63 -3.69 -11.66 3.92
CA ILE A 63 -2.93 -10.45 4.27
C ILE A 63 -2.95 -9.45 3.11
N SER A 64 -2.96 -9.91 1.86
CA SER A 64 -3.16 -9.02 0.71
C SER A 64 -4.56 -8.40 0.73
N TRP A 65 -5.59 -9.18 1.06
CA TRP A 65 -6.94 -8.65 1.26
C TRP A 65 -7.02 -7.64 2.41
N LEU A 66 -6.32 -7.90 3.52
CA LEU A 66 -6.27 -6.98 4.66
C LEU A 66 -5.57 -5.66 4.29
N VAL A 67 -4.50 -5.71 3.48
CA VAL A 67 -3.83 -4.51 2.94
C VAL A 67 -4.74 -3.71 2.01
N VAL A 68 -5.50 -4.39 1.14
CA VAL A 68 -6.48 -3.73 0.26
C VAL A 68 -7.60 -3.08 1.07
N ILE A 69 -8.14 -3.76 2.07
CA ILE A 69 -9.17 -3.20 2.95
C ILE A 69 -8.63 -2.02 3.75
N CYS A 70 -7.43 -2.13 4.34
CA CYS A 70 -6.82 -1.04 5.09
C CYS A 70 -6.53 0.18 4.19
N SER A 71 -6.03 -0.03 2.97
CA SER A 71 -5.82 1.06 2.02
C SER A 71 -7.12 1.71 1.56
N ALA A 72 -8.17 0.93 1.29
CA ALA A 72 -9.50 1.46 0.96
C ALA A 72 -10.09 2.29 2.10
N ILE A 73 -9.96 1.84 3.35
CA ILE A 73 -10.42 2.57 4.55
C ILE A 73 -9.62 3.87 4.73
N LEU A 74 -8.30 3.83 4.55
CA LEU A 74 -7.48 5.04 4.67
C LEU A 74 -7.84 6.09 3.62
N ILE A 75 -8.13 5.65 2.38
CA ILE A 75 -8.54 6.54 1.29
C ILE A 75 -9.93 7.14 1.56
N SER A 76 -10.89 6.34 2.03
CA SER A 76 -12.23 6.85 2.35
C SER A 76 -12.19 7.81 3.53
N LEU A 77 -11.40 7.49 4.56
CA LEU A 77 -11.22 8.32 5.75
C LEU A 77 -10.56 9.66 5.42
N ALA A 78 -9.55 9.66 4.55
CA ALA A 78 -8.93 10.89 4.05
C ALA A 78 -9.89 11.74 3.22
N THR A 79 -10.85 11.13 2.52
CA THR A 79 -11.85 11.85 1.72
C THR A 79 -12.95 12.47 2.59
N ILE A 80 -13.24 11.86 3.76
CA ILE A 80 -14.35 12.24 4.64
C ILE A 80 -13.95 13.27 5.70
N ILE A 81 -12.68 13.27 6.14
CA ILE A 81 -12.11 14.22 7.12
C ILE A 81 -11.38 15.32 6.39
#